data_AF-A0A2G9Q6F4-F1
#
_entry.id   AF-A0A2G9Q6F4-F1
#
_cell.length_a   1.000
_cell.length_b   1.000
_cell.length_c   1.000
_cell.angle_alpha   90.00
_cell.angle_beta   90.00
_cell.angle_gamma   90.00
#
_symmetry.space_group_name_H-M   'P 1'
#
loop_
_entity.id
_entity.type
_entity.pdbx_description
1 polymer ?
#
loop_
_entity_poly.entity_id
_entity_poly.type
_entity_poly.pdbx_seq_one_letter_code
_entity_poly.pdbx_strand_id
1 'polypeptide(L)' 'ILIGEKRLRQQSKDPRTPPSRQPEADISPSPSPRPRPPDELKEGEVEEVCDISTPPSDVLVVEGQAI' A
#
# COMPACT_ATOMS: atom_id res chain seq x y z
N ILE A 1 29.11 -40.33 -20.99
CA ILE A 1 28.23 -39.17 -20.74
C ILE A 1 26.90 -39.48 -21.39
N LEU A 2 25.84 -39.71 -20.61
CA LEU A 2 24.51 -40.01 -21.18
C LEU A 2 23.80 -38.67 -21.45
N ILE A 3 23.71 -38.29 -22.71
CA ILE A 3 23.03 -37.06 -23.14
C ILE A 3 21.52 -37.35 -23.09
N GLY A 4 20.84 -36.80 -22.08
CA GLY A 4 19.40 -36.98 -21.91
C GLY A 4 18.62 -36.24 -22.99
N GLU A 5 17.99 -36.98 -23.89
CA GLU A 5 17.10 -36.45 -24.91
C GLU A 5 15.81 -35.89 -24.27
N LYS A 6 15.70 -34.56 -24.15
CA LYS A 6 14.45 -33.92 -23.72
C LYS A 6 13.57 -33.68 -24.94
N ARG A 7 12.58 -34.55 -25.17
CA ARG A 7 11.55 -34.33 -26.21
C ARG A 7 10.68 -33.14 -25.81
N LEU A 8 10.80 -32.03 -26.54
CA LEU A 8 9.91 -30.87 -26.39
C LEU A 8 8.52 -31.26 -26.91
N ARG A 9 7.59 -31.55 -26.00
CA ARG A 9 6.17 -31.73 -26.34
C ARG A 9 5.60 -30.38 -26.75
N GLN A 10 5.53 -30.11 -28.05
CA GLN A 10 4.71 -29.02 -28.56
C GLN A 10 3.25 -29.36 -28.29
N GLN A 11 2.67 -28.68 -27.30
CA GLN A 11 1.25 -28.78 -26.99
C GLN A 11 0.50 -27.82 -27.91
N SER A 12 0.11 -28.28 -29.11
CA SER A 12 -0.79 -27.49 -29.96
C SER A 12 -2.16 -27.42 -29.28
N LYS A 13 -2.60 -26.21 -28.96
CA LYS A 13 -3.94 -25.97 -28.41
C LYS A 13 -4.88 -25.79 -29.60
N ASP A 14 -5.94 -26.60 -29.72
CA ASP A 14 -6.94 -26.46 -30.80
C ASP A 14 -7.55 -25.05 -30.69
N PRO A 15 -7.45 -24.21 -31.75
CA PRO A 15 -7.95 -22.82 -31.72
C PRO A 15 -9.46 -22.73 -31.55
N ARG A 16 -10.21 -23.83 -31.75
CA ARG A 16 -11.66 -23.90 -31.50
C ARG A 16 -12.00 -24.17 -30.04
N THR A 17 -11.01 -24.41 -29.18
CA THR A 17 -11.25 -24.55 -27.74
C THR A 17 -11.57 -23.16 -27.18
N PRO A 18 -12.80 -22.88 -26.73
CA PRO A 18 -13.08 -21.62 -26.09
C PRO A 18 -12.19 -21.49 -24.85
N PRO A 19 -11.65 -20.30 -24.56
CA PRO A 19 -10.91 -20.08 -23.33
C PRO A 19 -11.83 -20.45 -22.15
N SER A 20 -11.31 -21.24 -21.21
CA SER A 20 -12.01 -21.53 -19.97
C SER A 20 -12.40 -20.20 -19.33
N ARG A 21 -13.71 -20.00 -19.09
CA ARG A 21 -14.18 -18.85 -18.32
C ARG A 21 -13.56 -18.96 -16.94
N GLN A 22 -12.63 -18.05 -16.63
CA GLN A 22 -12.30 -17.82 -15.24
C GLN A 22 -13.60 -17.42 -14.55
N PRO A 23 -13.93 -17.97 -13.36
CA PRO A 23 -15.04 -17.43 -12.59
C PRO A 23 -14.78 -15.93 -12.43
N GLU A 24 -15.79 -15.10 -12.68
CA GLU A 24 -15.75 -13.69 -12.27
C GLU A 24 -15.18 -13.69 -10.87
N ALA A 25 -13.99 -13.12 -10.70
CA ALA A 25 -13.37 -13.05 -9.39
C ALA A 25 -14.41 -12.38 -8.51
N ASP A 26 -14.91 -13.11 -7.52
CA ASP A 26 -15.80 -12.55 -6.51
C ASP A 26 -15.11 -11.27 -6.08
N ILE A 27 -15.70 -10.13 -6.44
CA ILE A 27 -15.29 -8.82 -5.96
C ILE A 27 -15.70 -8.77 -4.49
N SER A 28 -15.07 -9.63 -3.69
CA SER A 28 -14.98 -9.44 -2.26
C SER A 28 -14.43 -8.03 -2.11
N PRO A 29 -15.17 -7.09 -1.49
CA PRO A 29 -14.58 -5.81 -1.16
C PRO A 29 -13.31 -6.13 -0.39
N SER A 30 -12.18 -5.64 -0.91
CA SER A 30 -10.92 -5.75 -0.19
C SER A 30 -11.20 -5.28 1.23
N PRO A 31 -10.95 -6.10 2.27
CA PRO A 31 -11.21 -5.66 3.63
C PRO A 31 -10.40 -4.38 3.82
N SER A 32 -11.10 -3.26 4.01
CA SER A 32 -10.44 -1.98 4.23
C SER A 32 -9.37 -2.20 5.30
N PRO A 33 -8.13 -1.70 5.10
CA PRO A 33 -7.12 -1.80 6.12
C PRO A 33 -7.70 -1.16 7.37
N ARG A 34 -7.99 -1.98 8.38
CA ARG A 34 -8.48 -1.47 9.65
C ARG A 34 -7.42 -0.51 10.17
N PRO A 35 -7.80 0.66 10.71
CA PRO A 35 -6.86 1.50 11.43
C PRO A 35 -6.12 0.61 12.43
N ARG A 36 -4.79 0.61 12.36
CA ARG A 36 -4.00 -0.10 13.36
C ARG A 36 -4.42 0.47 14.72
N PRO A 37 -4.67 -0.37 15.74
CA PRO A 37 -4.82 0.15 17.08
C PRO A 37 -3.59 1.02 17.39
N PRO A 38 -3.75 2.12 18.15
CA PRO A 38 -2.60 2.90 18.59
C PRO A 38 -1.59 1.93 19.16
N ASP A 39 -0.33 2.04 18.71
CA ASP A 39 0.73 1.28 19.37
C ASP A 39 0.69 1.70 20.84
N GLU A 40 0.68 0.73 21.75
CA GLU A 40 0.76 1.01 23.18
C GLU A 40 2.14 1.60 23.42
N LEU A 41 2.28 2.90 23.22
CA LEU A 41 3.48 3.64 23.56
C LEU A 41 3.73 3.30 25.02
N LYS A 42 4.88 2.68 25.30
CA LYS A 42 5.29 2.34 26.65
C LYS A 42 5.10 3.58 27.51
N GLU A 43 4.32 3.47 28.59
CA GLU A 43 4.17 4.55 29.57
C GLU A 43 5.57 5.04 29.97
N GLY A 44 5.92 6.26 29.56
CA GLY A 44 7.21 6.87 29.84
C GLY A 44 8.18 7.02 28.66
N GLU A 45 7.81 6.64 27.44
CA GLU A 45 8.57 7.06 26.24
C GLU A 45 8.06 8.42 25.75
N VAL A 46 8.71 9.49 26.22
CA VAL A 46 8.57 10.83 25.67
C VAL A 46 9.93 11.28 25.16
N GLU A 47 10.01 11.73 23.92
CA GLU A 47 11.19 12.39 23.39
C GLU A 47 11.30 13.78 24.02
N GLU A 48 12.50 14.18 24.42
CA GLU A 48 12.77 15.55 24.86
C GLU A 48 12.66 16.46 23.64
N VAL A 49 11.52 17.14 23.49
CA VAL A 49 11.35 18.15 22.44
C VAL A 49 12.07 19.41 22.90
N CYS A 50 13.14 19.78 22.19
CA CYS A 50 13.81 21.07 22.36
C CYS A 50 12.85 22.25 22.13
N ASP A 51 13.19 23.43 22.66
CA ASP A 51 12.43 24.66 22.42
C ASP A 51 12.25 24.90 20.91
N ILE A 52 11.03 24.68 20.43
CA ILE A 52 10.62 25.00 19.07
C ILE A 52 10.50 26.52 18.94
N SER A 53 11.61 27.15 18.55
CA SER A 53 11.62 28.57 18.19
C SER A 53 10.89 28.74 16.85
N THR A 54 9.72 29.38 16.87
CA THR A 54 9.13 29.93 15.64
C THR A 54 9.82 31.26 15.34
N PRO A 55 10.60 31.37 14.26
CA PRO A 55 11.24 32.61 13.94
C PRO A 55 10.18 33.68 13.66
N PRO A 56 10.42 34.96 14.00
CA PRO A 56 9.46 36.04 13.78
C PRO A 56 8.99 36.19 12.32
N SER A 57 9.79 35.69 11.36
CA SER A 57 9.44 35.65 9.94
C SER A 57 8.25 34.74 9.62
N ASP A 58 7.96 33.76 10.46
CA ASP A 58 6.94 32.74 10.20
C ASP A 58 5.57 33.16 10.73
N VAL A 59 5.49 34.31 11.41
CA VAL A 59 4.26 34.87 11.96
C VAL A 59 3.72 35.95 11.03
N LEU A 60 2.57 35.66 10.41
CA LEU A 60 1.81 36.67 9.68
C LEU A 60 0.80 37.33 10.63
N VAL A 61 0.89 38.66 10.78
CA VAL A 61 -0.10 39.44 11.52
C VAL A 61 -1.31 39.68 10.62
N VAL A 62 -2.48 39.17 11.04
CA VAL A 62 -3.74 39.47 10.38
C VAL A 62 -4.31 40.74 11.01
N GLU A 63 -4.38 41.83 10.26
CA GLU A 63 -5.10 43.03 10.68
C GLU A 63 -6.60 42.73 10.70
N GLY A 64 -7.23 42.91 11.87
CA GLY A 64 -8.64 42.62 12.07
C GLY A 64 -9.52 43.47 11.14
N GLN A 65 -10.55 42.83 10.58
CA GLN A 65 -11.55 43.54 9.79
C GLN A 65 -12.34 44.46 10.71
N ALA A 66 -12.18 45.78 10.54
CA ALA A 66 -13.01 46.75 11.24
C ALA A 66 -14.48 46.49 10.87
N ILE A 67 -15.31 46.27 11.89
CA ILE A 67 -16.76 46.11 11.76
C ILE A 67 -17.42 47.49 11.76
#